data_AF-A0A0W8FLE4-F1
#
_entry.id   AF-A0A0W8FLE4-F1
#
_cell.length_a   1.000
_cell.length_b   1.000
_cell.length_c   1.000
_cell.angle_alpha   90.00
_cell.angle_beta   90.00
_cell.angle_gamma   90.00
#
_symmetry.space_group_name_H-M   'P 1'
#
loop_
_entity.id
_entity.type
_entity.pdbx_description
1 polymer ?
#
loop_
_entity_poly.entity_id
_entity_poly.type
_entity_poly.pdbx_seq_one_letter_code
_entity_poly.pdbx_strand_id
1 'polypeptide(L)'
;MIKTTGPSVVPFPLEETEHSFWNLFKTMINLMRLRIKLWEDTTFVLIDVPLNPVEAKKILPMLMSLSKPYRATFFIAKYAKTAFTGTYNEAALLLHVRTPLGKGVYCPWMIVNDDTALIYGRELLGYPKKMADIPFNDDGKKISASLSRRDAKVITVTAERVKKEDNPAPVLQMKTFNFGGMGQYFAYNPIWFFKPREFIHESYTAKASLVVADSMYDPIKRLIADYKNPVDARIAKTDIFSSRMLTPVGLTGVKTFANTFNLRFR
;
A
#
# COMPACT_ATOMS: atom_id res chain seq x y z
N MET A 1 -12.43 43.79 6.39
CA MET A 1 -11.11 43.19 6.07
C MET A 1 -11.19 41.70 6.33
N ILE A 2 -11.31 40.88 5.28
CA ILE A 2 -11.25 39.42 5.40
C ILE A 2 -9.77 39.06 5.51
N LYS A 3 -9.33 38.63 6.70
CA LYS A 3 -7.99 38.06 6.89
C LYS A 3 -7.91 36.77 6.08
N THR A 4 -7.23 36.80 4.95
CA THR A 4 -6.75 35.61 4.25
C THR A 4 -5.65 34.99 5.09
N THR A 5 -6.00 34.04 5.95
CA THR A 5 -5.01 33.18 6.59
C THR A 5 -4.34 32.36 5.48
N GLY A 6 -3.02 32.55 5.31
CA GLY A 6 -2.21 31.67 4.49
C GLY A 6 -2.36 30.20 4.93
N PRO A 7 -1.98 29.23 4.09
CA PRO A 7 -2.09 27.81 4.45
C PRO A 7 -1.37 27.58 5.78
N SER A 8 -2.12 27.18 6.81
CA SER A 8 -1.55 26.80 8.10
C SER A 8 -0.61 25.62 7.87
N VAL A 9 0.69 25.86 8.02
CA VAL A 9 1.70 24.80 8.04
C VAL A 9 1.49 24.06 9.34
N VAL A 10 0.86 22.89 9.27
CA VAL A 10 0.74 22.01 10.42
C VAL A 10 2.13 21.43 10.68
N PRO A 11 2.67 21.54 11.91
CA PRO A 11 3.97 20.95 12.24
C PRO A 11 3.97 19.44 11.98
N PHE A 12 5.13 18.91 11.59
CA PHE A 12 5.34 17.52 11.24
C PHE A 12 6.57 16.98 12.00
N PRO A 13 6.47 15.89 12.78
CA PRO A 13 5.25 15.10 13.08
C PRO A 13 4.20 15.94 13.83
N LEU A 14 2.95 15.45 13.87
CA LEU A 14 1.91 16.10 14.67
C LEU A 14 2.34 16.05 16.14
N GLU A 15 2.51 17.20 16.78
CA GLU A 15 2.79 17.25 18.22
C GLU A 15 1.62 16.61 18.99
N GLU A 16 1.93 15.76 19.97
CA GLU A 16 0.95 15.27 20.94
C GLU A 16 0.44 16.46 21.76
N THR A 17 -0.64 17.09 21.29
CA THR A 17 -1.37 18.07 22.10
C THR A 17 -2.25 17.34 23.11
N GLU A 18 -2.40 17.92 24.31
CA GLU A 18 -3.21 17.39 25.42
C GLU A 18 -4.49 16.68 24.95
N HIS A 19 -4.73 15.50 25.51
CA HIS A 19 -5.84 14.61 25.20
C HIS A 19 -7.21 15.27 25.52
N SER A 20 -7.66 16.11 24.61
CA SER A 20 -9.01 16.66 24.58
C SER A 20 -9.73 16.14 23.35
N PHE A 21 -10.96 15.64 23.56
CA PHE A 21 -11.85 15.18 22.48
C PHE A 21 -11.97 16.19 21.34
N TRP A 22 -11.95 17.49 21.66
CA TRP A 22 -12.00 18.58 20.69
C TRP A 22 -10.73 18.72 19.86
N ASN A 23 -9.55 18.44 20.43
CA ASN A 23 -8.28 18.46 19.69
C ASN A 23 -8.16 17.24 18.78
N LEU A 24 -8.56 16.05 19.25
CA LEU A 24 -8.66 14.85 18.43
C LEU A 24 -9.61 15.08 17.24
N PHE A 25 -10.80 15.63 17.50
CA PHE A 25 -11.79 15.95 16.46
C PHE A 25 -11.27 17.00 15.46
N LYS A 26 -10.56 18.05 15.92
CA LYS A 26 -9.90 19.04 15.04
C LYS A 26 -8.79 18.40 14.20
N THR A 27 -7.96 17.54 14.79
CA THR A 27 -6.91 16.82 14.07
C THR A 27 -7.51 15.87 13.03
N MET A 28 -8.57 15.13 13.37
CA MET A 28 -9.34 14.31 12.41
C MET A 28 -9.96 15.16 11.30
N ILE A 29 -10.52 16.33 11.62
CA ILE A 29 -11.04 17.27 10.61
C ILE A 29 -9.91 17.81 9.72
N ASN A 30 -8.74 18.15 10.26
CA ASN A 30 -7.61 18.65 9.47
C ASN A 30 -6.99 17.54 8.60
N LEU A 31 -6.94 16.30 9.10
CA LEU A 31 -6.63 15.08 8.34
C LEU A 31 -7.61 14.87 7.18
N MET A 32 -8.92 15.04 7.44
CA MET A 32 -9.99 14.99 6.43
C MET A 32 -10.01 16.21 5.48
N ARG A 33 -9.44 17.36 5.88
CA ARG A 33 -9.36 18.60 5.09
C ARG A 33 -8.10 18.71 4.20
N LEU A 34 -7.31 17.63 4.09
CA LEU A 34 -6.41 17.38 2.95
C LEU A 34 -5.26 18.39 2.72
N ARG A 35 -4.76 19.02 3.77
CA ARG A 35 -3.59 19.93 3.68
C ARG A 35 -2.35 19.46 4.43
N ILE A 36 -2.37 18.25 4.99
CA ILE A 36 -1.26 17.75 5.81
C ILE A 36 -0.48 16.69 5.03
N LYS A 37 0.84 16.82 5.10
CA LYS A 37 1.80 15.79 4.69
C LYS A 37 1.72 14.63 5.69
N LEU A 38 1.39 13.43 5.22
CA LEU A 38 1.22 12.26 6.09
C LEU A 38 2.51 11.46 6.20
N TRP A 39 3.27 11.40 5.10
CA TRP A 39 4.58 10.76 5.06
C TRP A 39 5.57 11.65 4.30
N GLU A 40 6.78 11.69 4.81
CA GLU A 40 7.91 12.39 4.21
C GLU A 40 9.04 11.41 3.95
N ASP A 41 9.71 11.60 2.81
CA ASP A 41 10.89 10.83 2.44
C ASP A 41 10.65 9.31 2.44
N THR A 42 9.57 8.90 1.77
CA THR A 42 9.24 7.49 1.62
C THR A 42 9.99 6.91 0.43
N THR A 43 10.73 5.83 0.65
CA THR A 43 11.39 5.10 -0.44
C THR A 43 10.57 3.89 -0.83
N PHE A 44 10.17 3.83 -2.10
CA PHE A 44 9.41 2.74 -2.73
C PHE A 44 10.35 1.89 -3.58
N VAL A 45 10.21 0.57 -3.51
CA VAL A 45 10.63 -0.39 -4.53
C VAL A 45 9.38 -1.01 -5.14
N LEU A 46 9.19 -0.80 -6.44
CA LEU A 46 8.04 -1.26 -7.20
C LEU A 46 8.51 -2.29 -8.22
N ILE A 47 7.90 -3.47 -8.22
CA ILE A 47 8.32 -4.59 -9.08
C ILE A 47 7.09 -5.16 -9.76
N ASP A 48 7.02 -5.05 -11.07
CA ASP A 48 5.93 -5.62 -11.85
C ASP A 48 6.21 -7.09 -12.16
N VAL A 49 5.26 -7.96 -11.84
CA VAL A 49 5.32 -9.40 -12.09
C VAL A 49 4.08 -9.88 -12.85
N PRO A 50 4.21 -10.91 -13.71
CA PRO A 50 3.07 -11.51 -14.37
C PRO A 50 2.18 -12.23 -13.34
N LEU A 51 0.88 -12.16 -13.54
CA LEU A 51 -0.11 -12.72 -12.62
C LEU A 51 -0.64 -14.06 -13.16
N ASN A 52 -0.89 -15.02 -12.27
CA ASN A 52 -1.68 -16.21 -12.59
C ASN A 52 -3.18 -15.83 -12.57
N PRO A 53 -3.84 -15.71 -13.74
CA PRO A 53 -5.21 -15.24 -13.79
C PRO A 53 -6.22 -16.24 -13.20
N VAL A 54 -5.89 -17.54 -13.16
CA VAL A 54 -6.79 -18.57 -12.62
C VAL A 54 -6.91 -18.41 -11.11
N GLU A 55 -5.78 -18.31 -10.42
CA GLU A 55 -5.76 -18.12 -8.97
C GLU A 55 -6.22 -16.71 -8.57
N ALA A 56 -5.75 -15.67 -9.27
CA ALA A 56 -6.08 -14.30 -8.91
C ALA A 56 -7.57 -13.96 -9.07
N LYS A 57 -8.28 -14.53 -10.05
CA LYS A 57 -9.73 -14.30 -10.20
C LYS A 57 -10.54 -14.82 -9.02
N LYS A 58 -10.07 -15.86 -8.32
CA LYS A 58 -10.79 -16.46 -7.17
C LYS A 58 -10.93 -15.49 -6.00
N ILE A 59 -10.02 -14.54 -5.88
CA ILE A 59 -9.93 -13.59 -4.76
C ILE A 59 -10.50 -12.20 -5.07
N LEU A 60 -11.02 -11.98 -6.30
CA LEU A 60 -11.60 -10.70 -6.66
C LEU A 60 -13.03 -10.56 -6.11
N PRO A 61 -13.41 -9.36 -5.62
CA PRO A 61 -14.80 -9.01 -5.37
C PRO A 61 -15.68 -9.05 -6.62
N MET A 62 -17.00 -9.08 -6.38
CA MET A 62 -17.99 -8.88 -7.44
C MET A 62 -17.76 -7.54 -8.13
N LEU A 63 -17.98 -7.47 -9.45
CA LEU A 63 -17.74 -6.30 -10.32
C LEU A 63 -16.28 -5.88 -10.49
N MET A 64 -15.33 -6.70 -10.02
CA MET A 64 -13.91 -6.50 -10.27
C MET A 64 -13.36 -7.56 -11.23
N SER A 65 -12.57 -7.14 -12.20
CA SER A 65 -11.91 -8.02 -13.17
C SER A 65 -10.43 -7.67 -13.31
N LEU A 66 -9.59 -8.63 -13.72
CA LEU A 66 -8.17 -8.37 -13.96
C LEU A 66 -7.97 -7.50 -15.20
N SER A 67 -7.10 -6.49 -15.10
CA SER A 67 -6.64 -5.71 -16.25
C SER A 67 -5.64 -6.52 -17.07
N LYS A 68 -5.81 -6.55 -18.40
CA LYS A 68 -4.76 -7.02 -19.33
C LYS A 68 -3.71 -5.91 -19.56
N PRO A 69 -2.40 -6.24 -19.67
CA PRO A 69 -1.82 -7.55 -19.41
C PRO A 69 -1.95 -7.94 -17.93
N TYR A 70 -2.16 -9.22 -17.63
CA TYR A 70 -2.38 -9.69 -16.26
C TYR A 70 -1.09 -9.56 -15.46
N ARG A 71 -1.03 -8.52 -14.63
CA ARG A 71 0.13 -8.18 -13.81
C ARG A 71 -0.26 -7.80 -12.39
N ALA A 72 0.69 -7.96 -11.50
CA ALA A 72 0.68 -7.34 -10.19
C ALA A 72 1.95 -6.53 -9.97
N THR A 73 1.87 -5.56 -9.07
CA THR A 73 3.01 -4.80 -8.61
C THR A 73 3.28 -5.20 -7.16
N PHE A 74 4.45 -5.75 -6.91
CA PHE A 74 4.99 -5.75 -5.57
C PHE A 74 5.47 -4.36 -5.23
N PHE A 75 5.10 -3.92 -4.04
CA PHE A 75 5.55 -2.66 -3.49
C PHE A 75 6.21 -2.96 -2.15
N ILE A 76 7.40 -2.42 -1.92
CA ILE A 76 8.11 -2.46 -0.64
C ILE A 76 8.49 -1.01 -0.31
N ALA A 77 8.10 -0.52 0.86
CA ALA A 77 8.42 0.82 1.34
C ALA A 77 9.27 0.81 2.59
N LYS A 78 10.09 1.85 2.68
CA LYS A 78 10.56 2.43 3.94
C LYS A 78 9.96 3.82 4.10
N TYR A 79 9.17 4.00 5.15
CA TYR A 79 8.61 5.28 5.55
C TYR A 79 9.52 5.92 6.59
N ALA A 80 10.41 6.82 6.13
CA ALA A 80 11.41 7.41 7.01
C ALA A 80 10.79 8.29 8.08
N LYS A 81 9.81 9.13 7.71
CA LYS A 81 9.09 10.01 8.63
C LYS A 81 7.60 9.98 8.37
N THR A 82 6.81 9.95 9.44
CA THR A 82 5.35 9.84 9.36
C THR A 82 4.70 10.80 10.35
N ALA A 83 3.47 11.22 10.08
CA ALA A 83 2.75 12.18 10.92
C ALA A 83 2.13 11.56 12.19
N PHE A 84 2.02 10.22 12.26
CA PHE A 84 1.17 9.51 13.23
C PHE A 84 1.87 8.34 13.93
N THR A 85 3.06 7.95 13.48
CA THR A 85 3.87 6.87 14.07
C THR A 85 5.37 7.09 13.78
N GLY A 86 6.23 6.21 14.31
CA GLY A 86 7.64 6.17 14.01
C GLY A 86 7.98 5.71 12.58
N THR A 87 9.27 5.51 12.32
CA THR A 87 9.74 4.91 11.07
C THR A 87 9.24 3.47 10.96
N TYR A 88 8.67 3.11 9.83
CA TYR A 88 8.23 1.74 9.58
C TYR A 88 8.44 1.32 8.12
N ASN A 89 8.40 0.02 7.91
CA ASN A 89 8.49 -0.60 6.59
C ASN A 89 7.20 -1.37 6.30
N GLU A 90 6.82 -1.41 5.04
CA GLU A 90 5.68 -2.21 4.62
C GLU A 90 5.92 -2.83 3.25
N ALA A 91 5.18 -3.89 2.95
CA ALA A 91 5.15 -4.46 1.62
C ALA A 91 3.75 -4.91 1.25
N ALA A 92 3.43 -4.83 -0.04
CA ALA A 92 2.13 -5.21 -0.56
C ALA A 92 2.23 -5.85 -1.93
N LEU A 93 1.21 -6.63 -2.26
CA LEU A 93 0.95 -7.12 -3.61
C LEU A 93 -0.29 -6.38 -4.13
N LEU A 94 -0.14 -5.65 -5.23
CA LEU A 94 -1.20 -4.86 -5.85
C LEU A 94 -1.61 -5.50 -7.18
N LEU A 95 -2.82 -6.05 -7.26
CA LEU A 95 -3.36 -6.62 -8.49
C LEU A 95 -3.92 -5.53 -9.39
N HIS A 96 -3.51 -5.47 -10.65
CA HIS A 96 -4.07 -4.50 -11.60
C HIS A 96 -5.46 -4.96 -12.06
N VAL A 97 -6.47 -4.14 -11.79
CA VAL A 97 -7.89 -4.49 -11.98
C VAL A 97 -8.66 -3.44 -12.76
N ARG A 98 -9.86 -3.80 -13.21
CA ARG A 98 -10.89 -2.91 -13.76
C ARG A 98 -12.19 -3.11 -12.99
N THR A 99 -12.86 -2.00 -12.74
CA THR A 99 -14.22 -1.94 -12.19
C THR A 99 -15.08 -1.05 -13.09
N PRO A 100 -16.41 -0.96 -12.87
CA PRO A 100 -17.25 0.04 -13.55
C PRO A 100 -16.75 1.49 -13.37
N LEU A 101 -15.96 1.75 -12.31
CA LEU A 101 -15.34 3.04 -12.05
C LEU A 101 -13.96 3.22 -12.70
N GLY A 102 -13.50 2.26 -13.51
CA GLY A 102 -12.28 2.33 -14.30
C GLY A 102 -11.14 1.42 -13.83
N LYS A 103 -9.93 1.70 -14.33
CA LYS A 103 -8.70 0.95 -14.03
C LYS A 103 -8.12 1.37 -12.67
N GLY A 104 -7.56 0.41 -11.94
CA GLY A 104 -6.91 0.64 -10.65
C GLY A 104 -6.20 -0.59 -10.11
N VAL A 105 -6.01 -0.62 -8.80
CA VAL A 105 -5.40 -1.74 -8.07
C VAL A 105 -6.28 -2.24 -6.92
N TYR A 106 -6.16 -3.54 -6.65
CA TYR A 106 -6.71 -4.20 -5.47
C TYR A 106 -5.55 -4.77 -4.66
N CYS A 107 -5.54 -4.51 -3.34
CA CYS A 107 -4.55 -5.06 -2.42
C CYS A 107 -5.14 -6.26 -1.65
N PRO A 108 -4.87 -7.51 -2.08
CA PRO A 108 -5.27 -8.69 -1.32
C PRO A 108 -4.31 -9.05 -0.18
N TRP A 109 -3.07 -8.55 -0.20
CA TRP A 109 -2.02 -8.93 0.74
C TRP A 109 -1.11 -7.74 1.04
N MET A 110 -0.86 -7.52 2.33
CA MET A 110 0.05 -6.48 2.80
C MET A 110 0.61 -6.88 4.17
N ILE A 111 1.89 -6.60 4.39
CA ILE A 111 2.57 -6.78 5.67
C ILE A 111 3.26 -5.48 6.08
N VAL A 112 3.39 -5.29 7.40
CA VAL A 112 3.93 -4.08 8.02
C VAL A 112 4.65 -4.49 9.31
N ASN A 113 5.59 -3.67 9.78
CA ASN A 113 6.35 -3.91 11.02
C ASN A 113 6.01 -2.92 12.15
N ASP A 114 4.93 -2.16 12.02
CA ASP A 114 4.44 -1.17 13.00
C ASP A 114 2.95 -1.40 13.27
N ASP A 115 2.58 -1.41 14.55
CA ASP A 115 1.24 -1.75 15.01
C ASP A 115 0.23 -0.62 14.74
N THR A 116 0.66 0.62 14.88
CA THR A 116 -0.15 1.82 14.64
C THR A 116 -0.50 1.89 13.15
N ALA A 117 0.49 1.73 12.27
CA ALA A 117 0.29 1.64 10.83
C ALA A 117 -0.57 0.43 10.41
N LEU A 118 -0.51 -0.68 11.16
CA LEU A 118 -1.39 -1.84 10.97
C LEU A 118 -2.83 -1.51 11.31
N ILE A 119 -3.10 -1.02 12.52
CA ILE A 119 -4.43 -0.74 13.06
C ILE A 119 -5.13 0.29 12.18
N TYR A 120 -4.50 1.45 11.97
CA TYR A 120 -5.05 2.51 11.13
C TYR A 120 -5.33 2.04 9.70
N GLY A 121 -4.40 1.30 9.09
CA GLY A 121 -4.57 0.80 7.72
C GLY A 121 -5.73 -0.18 7.58
N ARG A 122 -5.96 -1.03 8.58
CA ARG A 122 -7.06 -2.01 8.59
C ARG A 122 -8.39 -1.35 8.86
N GLU A 123 -8.45 -0.50 9.87
CA GLU A 123 -9.70 0.05 10.39
C GLU A 123 -10.24 1.23 9.58
N LEU A 124 -9.37 2.06 9.03
CA LEU A 124 -9.80 3.23 8.24
C LEU A 124 -9.86 2.94 6.74
N LEU A 125 -8.92 2.14 6.21
CA LEU A 125 -8.73 1.97 4.76
C LEU A 125 -9.03 0.56 4.25
N GLY A 126 -9.30 -0.40 5.14
CA GLY A 126 -9.60 -1.78 4.77
C GLY A 126 -8.41 -2.54 4.16
N TYR A 127 -7.17 -2.08 4.37
CA TYR A 127 -6.00 -2.81 3.91
C TYR A 127 -5.85 -4.13 4.70
N PRO A 128 -5.41 -5.22 4.05
CA PRO A 128 -5.21 -6.51 4.70
C PRO A 128 -3.87 -6.60 5.44
N LYS A 129 -3.53 -5.58 6.24
CA LYS A 129 -2.22 -5.50 6.91
C LYS A 129 -2.06 -6.60 7.96
N LYS A 130 -0.86 -7.17 8.04
CA LYS A 130 -0.44 -8.17 9.04
C LYS A 130 0.98 -7.85 9.52
N MET A 131 1.30 -8.15 10.78
CA MET A 131 2.65 -7.94 11.31
C MET A 131 3.66 -8.91 10.68
N ALA A 132 4.83 -8.40 10.33
CA ALA A 132 5.97 -9.16 9.82
C ALA A 132 7.28 -8.44 10.16
N ASP A 133 8.40 -9.17 10.08
CA ASP A 133 9.73 -8.58 10.06
C ASP A 133 10.11 -8.17 8.64
N ILE A 134 10.58 -6.93 8.48
CA ILE A 134 10.86 -6.31 7.17
C ILE A 134 12.17 -5.51 7.28
N PRO A 135 13.33 -6.16 7.44
CA PRO A 135 14.63 -5.51 7.27
C PRO A 135 14.72 -4.89 5.88
N PHE A 136 15.11 -3.62 5.84
CA PHE A 136 15.25 -2.83 4.62
C PHE A 136 16.56 -2.05 4.71
N ASN A 137 17.46 -2.29 3.77
CA ASN A 137 18.73 -1.59 3.66
C ASN A 137 18.86 -0.95 2.28
N ASP A 138 19.32 0.30 2.26
CA ASP A 138 19.56 1.09 1.06
C ASP A 138 20.93 1.75 1.19
N ASP A 139 21.87 1.36 0.33
CA ASP A 139 23.22 1.92 0.28
C ASP A 139 23.35 3.08 -0.74
N GLY A 140 22.24 3.54 -1.30
CA GLY A 140 22.18 4.58 -2.32
C GLY A 140 22.28 4.05 -3.75
N LYS A 141 22.91 2.88 -3.98
CA LYS A 141 22.96 2.22 -5.30
C LYS A 141 21.97 1.05 -5.38
N LYS A 142 21.88 0.30 -4.30
CA LYS A 142 21.17 -0.97 -4.19
C LYS A 142 20.29 -0.98 -2.95
N ILE A 143 19.09 -1.51 -3.10
CA ILE A 143 18.16 -1.80 -2.01
C ILE A 143 18.09 -3.30 -1.82
N SER A 144 18.15 -3.74 -0.57
CA SER A 144 17.94 -5.12 -0.17
C SER A 144 16.87 -5.20 0.93
N ALA A 145 15.93 -6.11 0.78
CA ALA A 145 14.94 -6.39 1.81
C ALA A 145 14.58 -7.88 1.86
N SER A 146 14.32 -8.37 3.07
CA SER A 146 13.96 -9.77 3.34
C SER A 146 12.75 -9.79 4.26
N LEU A 147 11.60 -10.24 3.77
CA LEU A 147 10.35 -10.17 4.49
C LEU A 147 10.06 -11.54 5.10
N SER A 148 9.97 -11.59 6.44
CA SER A 148 9.78 -12.82 7.18
C SER A 148 8.55 -12.75 8.07
N ARG A 149 7.77 -13.81 8.11
CA ARG A 149 6.57 -13.90 8.95
C ARG A 149 6.35 -15.33 9.40
N ARG A 150 6.18 -15.54 10.72
CA ARG A 150 5.95 -16.86 11.34
C ARG A 150 6.92 -17.92 10.82
N ASP A 151 8.21 -17.63 10.99
CA ASP A 151 9.34 -18.50 10.63
C ASP A 151 9.50 -18.79 9.12
N ALA A 152 8.68 -18.20 8.27
CA ALA A 152 8.79 -18.28 6.82
C ALA A 152 9.35 -16.99 6.23
N LYS A 153 10.40 -17.11 5.40
CA LYS A 153 10.88 -16.01 4.56
C LYS A 153 10.01 -15.93 3.31
N VAL A 154 9.09 -14.97 3.28
CA VAL A 154 8.05 -14.85 2.24
C VAL A 154 8.60 -14.20 0.97
N ILE A 155 9.37 -13.13 1.11
CA ILE A 155 9.95 -12.39 -0.01
C ILE A 155 11.41 -12.08 0.27
N THR A 156 12.28 -12.28 -0.71
CA THR A 156 13.62 -11.70 -0.74
C THR A 156 13.74 -10.84 -1.98
N VAL A 157 14.21 -9.61 -1.82
CA VAL A 157 14.40 -8.67 -2.92
C VAL A 157 15.79 -8.05 -2.85
N THR A 158 16.35 -7.85 -4.03
CA THR A 158 17.51 -7.01 -4.25
C THR A 158 17.24 -6.18 -5.50
N ALA A 159 17.22 -4.85 -5.38
CA ALA A 159 16.96 -3.95 -6.50
C ALA A 159 18.14 -2.99 -6.69
N GLU A 160 18.68 -2.89 -7.90
CA GLU A 160 19.77 -1.97 -8.25
C GLU A 160 19.23 -0.83 -9.09
N ARG A 161 19.55 0.41 -8.71
CA ARG A 161 19.22 1.62 -9.48
C ARG A 161 20.02 1.61 -10.78
N VAL A 162 19.36 1.86 -11.90
CA VAL A 162 19.96 1.88 -13.23
C VAL A 162 20.05 3.29 -13.77
N LYS A 163 18.91 3.95 -13.96
CA LYS A 163 18.85 5.29 -14.55
C LYS A 163 17.82 6.16 -13.84
N LYS A 164 18.18 7.40 -13.54
CA LYS A 164 17.23 8.41 -13.03
C LYS A 164 16.17 8.73 -14.10
N GLU A 165 14.92 8.80 -13.70
CA GLU A 165 13.79 9.18 -14.56
C GLU A 165 13.54 10.68 -14.46
N ASP A 166 13.46 11.35 -15.60
CA ASP A 166 13.23 12.80 -15.66
C ASP A 166 11.75 13.17 -15.46
N ASN A 167 10.84 12.34 -16.00
CA ASN A 167 9.39 12.53 -15.87
C ASN A 167 8.72 11.25 -15.32
N PRO A 168 8.84 10.99 -14.00
CA PRO A 168 8.34 9.77 -13.41
C PRO A 168 6.81 9.65 -13.50
N ALA A 169 6.33 8.44 -13.84
CA ALA A 169 4.92 8.11 -13.64
C ALA A 169 4.54 8.17 -12.15
N PRO A 170 3.27 8.39 -11.80
CA PRO A 170 2.83 8.30 -10.41
C PRO A 170 3.07 6.90 -9.81
N VAL A 171 3.41 6.84 -8.52
CA VAL A 171 3.55 5.62 -7.72
C VAL A 171 2.20 5.26 -7.08
N LEU A 172 1.62 6.17 -6.31
CA LEU A 172 0.40 5.95 -5.54
C LEU A 172 -0.84 6.60 -6.13
N GLN A 173 -0.73 7.46 -7.15
CA GLN A 173 -1.91 8.12 -7.75
C GLN A 173 -2.75 7.19 -8.65
N MET A 174 -2.90 5.93 -8.24
CA MET A 174 -3.76 4.93 -8.85
C MET A 174 -5.03 4.77 -8.02
N LYS A 175 -6.14 4.48 -8.71
CA LYS A 175 -7.40 4.13 -8.07
C LYS A 175 -7.18 2.86 -7.24
N THR A 176 -7.34 2.93 -5.93
CA THR A 176 -7.22 1.76 -5.05
C THR A 176 -8.59 1.32 -4.58
N PHE A 177 -8.88 0.02 -4.70
CA PHE A 177 -10.13 -0.60 -4.30
C PHE A 177 -9.85 -1.64 -3.22
N ASN A 178 -10.15 -1.35 -1.96
CA ASN A 178 -9.96 -2.30 -0.85
C ASN A 178 -11.25 -2.45 -0.05
N PHE A 179 -11.44 -3.57 0.63
CA PHE A 179 -12.60 -3.77 1.51
C PHE A 179 -12.12 -4.24 2.87
N GLY A 180 -12.79 -3.86 3.96
CA GLY A 180 -12.44 -4.31 5.30
C GLY A 180 -12.87 -5.74 5.63
N GLY A 181 -12.65 -6.16 6.86
CA GLY A 181 -13.14 -7.43 7.40
C GLY A 181 -14.44 -7.27 8.18
N MET A 182 -15.12 -8.38 8.48
CA MET A 182 -16.41 -8.43 9.19
C MET A 182 -16.45 -7.67 10.54
N GLY A 183 -15.30 -7.37 11.15
CA GLY A 183 -15.18 -6.57 12.38
C GLY A 183 -15.45 -5.07 12.23
N GLN A 184 -15.73 -4.56 11.02
CA GLN A 184 -16.15 -3.16 10.80
C GLN A 184 -17.68 -2.96 10.94
N TYR A 185 -18.39 -3.84 11.65
CA TYR A 185 -19.85 -3.82 11.87
C TYR A 185 -20.72 -3.95 10.60
N PHE A 186 -20.15 -4.30 9.45
CA PHE A 186 -20.90 -4.53 8.22
C PHE A 186 -20.93 -6.03 7.87
N ALA A 187 -22.13 -6.61 7.76
CA ALA A 187 -22.32 -7.93 7.16
C ALA A 187 -21.82 -7.98 5.70
N TYR A 188 -21.70 -6.82 5.06
CA TYR A 188 -21.17 -6.59 3.72
C TYR A 188 -20.12 -5.48 3.76
N ASN A 189 -18.84 -5.80 3.53
CA ASN A 189 -17.77 -4.79 3.67
C ASN A 189 -17.74 -3.86 2.46
N PRO A 190 -17.77 -2.51 2.67
CA PRO A 190 -17.69 -1.55 1.57
C PRO A 190 -16.33 -1.64 0.89
N ILE A 191 -16.33 -1.54 -0.44
CA ILE A 191 -15.10 -1.32 -1.21
C ILE A 191 -14.78 0.17 -1.13
N TRP A 192 -13.71 0.53 -0.43
CA TRP A 192 -13.16 1.86 -0.34
C TRP A 192 -12.40 2.23 -1.61
N PHE A 193 -12.78 3.37 -2.17
CA PHE A 193 -12.06 4.04 -3.24
C PHE A 193 -11.29 5.24 -2.68
N PHE A 194 -9.98 5.28 -2.92
CA PHE A 194 -9.14 6.44 -2.62
C PHE A 194 -8.02 6.61 -3.66
N LYS A 195 -7.55 7.84 -3.81
CA LYS A 195 -6.45 8.23 -4.70
C LYS A 195 -5.49 9.13 -3.90
N PRO A 196 -4.40 8.56 -3.35
CA PRO A 196 -3.37 9.33 -2.67
C PRO A 196 -2.82 10.43 -3.57
N ARG A 197 -2.41 11.55 -2.96
CA ARG A 197 -1.62 12.58 -3.63
C ARG A 197 -0.19 12.39 -3.20
N GLU A 198 0.74 12.56 -4.12
CA GLU A 198 2.15 12.38 -3.85
C GLU A 198 2.97 13.44 -4.58
N PHE A 199 4.16 13.69 -4.07
CA PHE A 199 5.20 14.45 -4.74
C PHE A 199 6.43 13.55 -4.86
N ILE A 200 6.91 13.33 -6.09
CA ILE A 200 8.06 12.47 -6.36
C ILE A 200 9.31 13.34 -6.38
N HIS A 201 10.22 13.11 -5.44
CA HIS A 201 11.52 13.80 -5.39
C HIS A 201 12.49 13.18 -6.38
N GLU A 202 12.57 11.86 -6.36
CA GLU A 202 13.47 11.11 -7.21
C GLU A 202 12.82 9.81 -7.66
N SER A 203 13.22 9.36 -8.84
CA SER A 203 12.76 8.10 -9.38
C SER A 203 13.84 7.52 -10.27
N TYR A 204 14.03 6.21 -10.17
CA TYR A 204 15.04 5.47 -10.92
C TYR A 204 14.39 4.23 -11.51
N THR A 205 14.67 3.95 -12.79
CA THR A 205 14.51 2.59 -13.30
C THR A 205 15.48 1.69 -12.55
N ALA A 206 15.05 0.45 -12.28
CA ALA A 206 15.82 -0.50 -11.51
C ALA A 206 15.68 -1.91 -12.10
N LYS A 207 16.65 -2.76 -11.78
CA LYS A 207 16.57 -4.20 -12.02
C LYS A 207 16.52 -4.90 -10.68
N ALA A 208 15.53 -5.76 -10.47
CA ALA A 208 15.36 -6.48 -9.23
C ALA A 208 15.52 -7.99 -9.40
N SER A 209 16.23 -8.62 -8.46
CA SER A 209 16.15 -10.05 -8.20
C SER A 209 15.10 -10.27 -7.13
N LEU A 210 13.98 -10.86 -7.51
CA LEU A 210 12.85 -11.16 -6.62
C LEU A 210 12.74 -12.67 -6.43
N VAL A 211 12.62 -13.08 -5.17
CA VAL A 211 12.27 -14.45 -4.79
C VAL A 211 11.02 -14.38 -3.92
N VAL A 212 9.98 -15.10 -4.34
CA VAL A 212 8.74 -15.26 -3.57
C VAL A 212 8.61 -16.72 -3.20
N ALA A 213 8.60 -16.99 -1.90
CA ALA A 213 8.41 -18.34 -1.36
C ALA A 213 6.93 -18.63 -1.16
N ASP A 214 6.58 -19.92 -1.12
CA ASP A 214 5.27 -20.33 -0.67
C ASP A 214 5.19 -20.27 0.87
N SER A 215 4.01 -19.96 1.39
CA SER A 215 3.74 -19.87 2.81
C SER A 215 2.28 -20.14 3.08
N MET A 216 1.98 -20.98 4.06
CA MET A 216 0.60 -21.24 4.49
C MET A 216 -0.09 -19.96 4.98
N TYR A 217 0.66 -19.06 5.61
CA TYR A 217 0.16 -17.81 6.16
C TYR A 217 0.20 -16.66 5.14
N ASP A 218 1.00 -16.79 4.09
CA ASP A 218 1.18 -15.78 3.06
C ASP A 218 1.22 -16.43 1.67
N PRO A 219 0.09 -17.03 1.22
CA PRO A 219 0.04 -17.83 -0.01
C PRO A 219 -0.04 -16.95 -1.26
N ILE A 220 0.94 -16.05 -1.42
CA ILE A 220 1.04 -15.10 -2.54
C ILE A 220 1.72 -15.71 -3.76
N LYS A 221 2.57 -16.73 -3.57
CA LYS A 221 3.27 -17.42 -4.68
C LYS A 221 2.31 -17.94 -5.73
N ARG A 222 1.19 -18.55 -5.32
CA ARG A 222 0.15 -19.06 -6.24
C ARG A 222 -0.51 -17.98 -7.11
N LEU A 223 -0.49 -16.72 -6.67
CA LEU A 223 -1.11 -15.62 -7.41
C LEU A 223 -0.22 -15.15 -8.56
N ILE A 224 1.08 -15.42 -8.50
CA ILE A 224 2.08 -14.90 -9.44
C ILE A 224 2.41 -16.01 -10.44
N ALA A 225 2.44 -15.65 -11.73
CA ALA A 225 2.88 -16.57 -12.77
C ALA A 225 4.41 -16.65 -12.80
N ASP A 226 4.95 -17.60 -13.56
CA ASP A 226 6.41 -17.71 -13.69
C ASP A 226 7.02 -16.45 -14.32
N TYR A 227 8.16 -16.05 -13.77
CA TYR A 227 8.96 -14.92 -14.23
C TYR A 227 10.44 -15.28 -14.14
N LYS A 228 11.28 -14.53 -14.85
CA LYS A 228 12.74 -14.68 -14.81
C LYS A 228 13.37 -13.46 -14.17
N ASN A 229 14.35 -13.69 -13.32
CA ASN A 229 15.20 -12.61 -12.80
C ASN A 229 16.29 -12.25 -13.82
N PRO A 230 16.75 -10.99 -13.85
CA PRO A 230 16.19 -9.84 -13.13
C PRO A 230 14.87 -9.36 -13.75
N VAL A 231 13.93 -8.94 -12.91
CA VAL A 231 12.67 -8.30 -13.32
C VAL A 231 12.80 -6.78 -13.36
N ASP A 232 11.98 -6.15 -14.19
CA ASP A 232 11.89 -4.69 -14.23
C ASP A 232 11.31 -4.16 -12.92
N ALA A 233 11.99 -3.15 -12.39
CA ALA A 233 11.63 -2.51 -11.15
C ALA A 233 11.78 -1.00 -11.25
N ARG A 234 11.28 -0.32 -10.24
CA ARG A 234 11.40 1.13 -10.09
C ARG A 234 11.63 1.47 -8.63
N ILE A 235 12.56 2.37 -8.39
CA ILE A 235 12.83 2.90 -7.06
C ILE A 235 12.45 4.37 -7.04
N ALA A 236 11.55 4.78 -6.15
CA ALA A 236 11.07 6.15 -6.09
C ALA A 236 11.11 6.69 -4.65
N LYS A 237 11.53 7.94 -4.50
CA LYS A 237 11.54 8.67 -3.23
C LYS A 237 10.44 9.73 -3.29
N THR A 238 9.45 9.64 -2.39
CA THR A 238 8.23 10.43 -2.48
C THR A 238 7.78 10.97 -1.14
N ASP A 239 7.05 12.08 -1.20
CA ASP A 239 6.20 12.55 -0.11
C ASP A 239 4.76 12.19 -0.40
N ILE A 240 4.02 11.80 0.63
CA ILE A 240 2.63 11.35 0.50
C ILE A 240 1.73 12.27 1.32
N PHE A 241 0.70 12.77 0.67
CA PHE A 241 -0.32 13.64 1.23
C PHE A 241 -1.64 12.88 1.35
N SER A 242 -2.51 13.37 2.24
CA SER A 242 -3.84 12.79 2.43
C SER A 242 -4.68 12.70 1.14
N SER A 243 -5.53 11.68 1.05
CA SER A 243 -6.33 11.33 -0.14
C SER A 243 -7.69 12.02 -0.16
N ARG A 244 -8.10 12.54 -1.33
CA ARG A 244 -9.30 13.38 -1.47
C ARG A 244 -10.65 12.66 -1.33
N MET A 245 -10.71 11.33 -1.37
CA MET A 245 -11.96 10.57 -1.31
C MET A 245 -11.77 9.24 -0.58
N LEU A 246 -12.75 8.90 0.26
CA LEU A 246 -13.06 7.57 0.77
C LEU A 246 -14.54 7.33 0.45
N THR A 247 -14.83 6.77 -0.74
CA THR A 247 -16.21 6.48 -1.15
C THR A 247 -16.44 4.97 -1.17
N PRO A 248 -17.53 4.47 -0.56
CA PRO A 248 -17.94 3.08 -0.72
C PRO A 248 -18.47 2.88 -2.15
N VAL A 249 -17.90 1.93 -2.89
CA VAL A 249 -18.20 1.71 -4.33
C VAL A 249 -18.68 0.30 -4.67
N GLY A 250 -18.95 -0.51 -3.65
CA GLY A 250 -19.44 -1.88 -3.81
C GLY A 250 -19.43 -2.64 -2.50
N LEU A 251 -19.92 -3.87 -2.54
CA LEU A 251 -19.98 -4.79 -1.40
C LEU A 251 -19.22 -6.07 -1.72
N THR A 252 -18.60 -6.66 -0.70
CA THR A 252 -17.98 -7.98 -0.80
C THR A 252 -18.81 -9.04 -0.10
N GLY A 253 -18.85 -10.25 -0.67
CA GLY A 253 -19.64 -11.36 -0.14
C GLY A 253 -18.80 -12.42 0.59
N VAL A 254 -19.50 -13.36 1.24
CA VAL A 254 -18.91 -14.47 2.04
C VAL A 254 -17.88 -15.28 1.24
N LYS A 255 -18.13 -15.54 -0.04
CA LYS A 255 -17.21 -16.29 -0.92
C LYS A 255 -15.84 -15.58 -1.05
N THR A 256 -15.84 -14.28 -1.33
CA THR A 256 -14.59 -13.51 -1.44
C THR A 256 -13.86 -13.47 -0.10
N PHE A 257 -14.60 -13.35 1.01
CA PHE A 257 -14.01 -13.41 2.35
C PHE A 257 -13.31 -14.76 2.60
N ALA A 258 -13.99 -15.88 2.33
CA ALA A 258 -13.41 -17.21 2.50
C ALA A 258 -12.15 -17.41 1.64
N ASN A 259 -12.21 -16.99 0.37
CA ASN A 259 -11.09 -17.14 -0.56
C ASN A 259 -9.88 -16.26 -0.21
N THR A 260 -10.11 -15.15 0.50
CA THR A 260 -9.07 -14.20 0.92
C THR A 260 -8.64 -14.35 2.37
N PHE A 261 -9.26 -15.26 3.13
CA PHE A 261 -9.08 -15.33 4.59
C PHE A 261 -7.61 -15.48 4.99
N ASN A 262 -6.90 -16.45 4.39
CA ASN A 262 -5.48 -16.67 4.68
C ASN A 262 -4.60 -15.47 4.24
N LEU A 263 -4.94 -14.83 3.12
CA LEU A 263 -4.19 -13.67 2.65
C LEU A 263 -4.37 -12.46 3.59
N ARG A 264 -5.56 -12.28 4.16
CA ARG A 264 -5.96 -11.05 4.88
C ARG A 264 -5.87 -11.12 6.41
N PHE A 265 -5.99 -12.31 7.00
CA PHE A 265 -6.15 -12.47 8.45
C PHE A 265 -5.21 -13.49 9.09
N ARG A 266 -4.85 -14.57 8.39
CA ARG A 266 -3.89 -15.54 8.93
C ARG A 266 -2.46 -15.12 8.70
#